data_AF-A0A1J3I9S6-F1
#
_entry.id   AF-A0A1J3I9S6-F1
#
_cell.length_a   1.000
_cell.length_b   1.000
_cell.length_c   1.000
_cell.angle_alpha   90.00
_cell.angle_beta   90.00
_cell.angle_gamma   90.00
#
_symmetry.space_group_name_H-M   'P 1'
#
loop_
_entity.id
_entity.type
_entity.pdbx_description
1 polymer ?
#
loop_
_entity_poly.entity_id
_entity_poly.type
_entity_poly.pdbx_seq_one_letter_code
_entity_poly.pdbx_strand_id
1 'polypeptide(L)'
;VISPDGREAIVGGQDGKLHVYTISEGNSLKEEAVLEKHRGAVTVMRYSPDSTMFASGDANREAVVWDRETKQVKLNNMLFHTARINSLAWSP
;
A
#
# COMPACT_ATOMS: atom_id res chain seq x y z
N VAL A 1 -7.10 -2.61 0.21
CA VAL A 1 -7.03 -2.67 1.70
C VAL A 1 -7.71 -1.44 2.26
N ILE A 2 -8.43 -1.56 3.38
CA ILE A 2 -9.07 -0.42 4.08
C ILE A 2 -8.27 -0.14 5.36
N SER A 3 -8.09 1.14 5.71
CA SER A 3 -7.40 1.54 6.94
C SER A 3 -8.17 1.07 8.17
N PRO A 4 -7.50 0.81 9.31
CA PRO A 4 -8.18 0.39 10.53
C PRO A 4 -9.25 1.36 11.04
N ASP A 5 -9.10 2.66 10.76
CA ASP A 5 -10.09 3.70 11.08
C ASP A 5 -11.24 3.81 10.06
N GLY A 6 -11.20 3.04 8.97
CA GLY A 6 -12.23 3.03 7.92
C GLY A 6 -12.29 4.27 7.03
N ARG A 7 -11.33 5.20 7.13
CA ARG A 7 -11.36 6.49 6.42
C ARG A 7 -10.60 6.49 5.10
N GLU A 8 -9.81 5.46 4.83
CA GLU A 8 -8.95 5.37 3.65
C GLU A 8 -8.99 3.97 3.04
N ALA A 9 -9.08 3.90 1.71
CA ALA A 9 -8.89 2.68 0.95
C ALA A 9 -7.69 2.81 0.02
N ILE A 10 -6.90 1.74 -0.09
CA ILE A 10 -5.82 1.65 -1.08
C ILE A 10 -6.11 0.47 -2.00
N VAL A 11 -6.06 0.72 -3.30
CA VAL A 11 -6.23 -0.28 -4.36
C VAL A 11 -4.92 -0.41 -5.11
N GLY A 12 -4.42 -1.64 -5.23
CA GLY A 12 -3.22 -1.94 -5.99
C GLY A 12 -3.57 -2.43 -7.39
N GLY A 13 -2.97 -1.82 -8.40
CA GLY A 13 -3.16 -2.15 -9.81
C GLY A 13 -2.19 -3.20 -10.33
N GLN A 14 -2.54 -3.80 -11.47
CA GLN A 14 -1.60 -4.66 -12.22
C GLN A 14 -0.46 -3.86 -12.85
N ASP A 15 -0.64 -2.56 -13.05
CA ASP A 15 0.35 -1.61 -13.56
C ASP A 15 1.37 -1.17 -12.48
N GLY A 16 1.27 -1.69 -11.26
CA GLY A 16 2.14 -1.31 -10.14
C GLY A 16 1.73 -0.03 -9.42
N LYS A 17 0.62 0.60 -9.81
CA LYS A 17 0.14 1.80 -9.13
C LYS A 17 -0.66 1.45 -7.89
N LEU A 18 -0.55 2.31 -6.88
CA LEU A 18 -1.41 2.29 -5.71
C LEU A 18 -2.32 3.51 -5.77
N HIS A 19 -3.62 3.28 -5.90
CA HIS A 19 -4.62 4.33 -5.85
C HIS A 19 -5.13 4.48 -4.42
N VAL A 20 -5.05 5.69 -3.88
CA VAL A 20 -5.50 6.01 -2.52
C VAL A 20 -6.80 6.79 -2.59
N TYR A 21 -7.79 6.33 -1.85
CA TYR A 21 -9.11 6.93 -1.74
C TYR A 21 -9.42 7.34 -0.31
N THR A 22 -9.94 8.55 -0.13
CA THR A 22 -10.67 8.92 1.09
C THR A 22 -12.07 8.32 1.03
N ILE A 23 -12.50 7.72 2.14
CA ILE A 23 -13.87 7.22 2.35
C ILE A 23 -14.60 8.26 3.18
N SER A 24 -15.63 8.89 2.60
CA SER A 24 -16.47 9.86 3.29
C SER A 24 -17.80 9.24 3.75
N GLU A 25 -18.55 9.97 4.58
CA GLU A 25 -19.90 9.56 4.98
C GLU A 25 -20.76 9.24 3.75
N GLY A 26 -21.58 8.18 3.85
CA GLY A 26 -22.37 7.66 2.74
C GLY A 26 -21.62 6.76 1.74
N ASN A 27 -20.43 6.25 2.12
CA ASN A 27 -19.63 5.31 1.30
C ASN A 27 -19.15 5.89 -0.04
N SER A 28 -18.94 7.20 -0.11
CA SER A 28 -18.35 7.83 -1.28
C SER A 28 -16.82 7.72 -1.25
N LEU A 29 -16.23 7.45 -2.42
CA LEU A 29 -14.78 7.37 -2.61
C LEU A 29 -14.29 8.59 -3.40
N LYS A 30 -13.27 9.26 -2.89
CA LYS A 30 -12.54 10.32 -3.59
C LYS A 30 -11.08 9.94 -3.72
N GLU A 31 -10.56 9.88 -4.94
CA GLU A 31 -9.13 9.61 -5.16
C GLU A 31 -8.31 10.82 -4.69
N GLU A 32 -7.38 10.59 -3.77
CA GLU A 32 -6.50 11.63 -3.23
C GLU A 32 -5.10 11.56 -3.81
N ALA A 33 -4.61 10.36 -4.14
CA ALA A 33 -3.25 10.16 -4.62
C ALA A 33 -3.11 8.89 -5.45
N VAL A 34 -2.12 8.91 -6.34
CA VAL A 34 -1.63 7.75 -7.08
C VAL A 34 -0.14 7.61 -6.78
N LEU A 35 0.25 6.46 -6.23
CA LEU A 35 1.63 6.20 -5.82
C LEU A 35 2.28 5.27 -6.83
N GLU A 36 3.38 5.74 -7.42
CA GLU A 36 4.08 5.08 -8.51
C GLU A 36 5.50 4.71 -8.09
N LYS A 37 5.67 3.50 -7.58
CA LYS A 37 6.99 2.96 -7.19
C LYS A 37 7.19 1.53 -7.67
N HIS A 38 6.17 0.69 -7.53
CA HIS A 38 6.26 -0.70 -7.95
C HIS A 38 6.41 -0.80 -9.45
N ARG A 39 7.23 -1.78 -9.87
CA ARG A 39 7.49 -2.04 -11.30
C ARG A 39 6.64 -3.17 -11.86
N GLY A 40 5.88 -3.84 -11.00
CA GLY A 40 5.01 -4.96 -11.37
C GLY A 40 3.72 -4.91 -10.57
N ALA A 41 2.80 -5.83 -10.90
CA ALA A 41 1.49 -5.90 -10.26
C ALA A 41 1.62 -5.92 -8.72
N VAL A 42 0.85 -5.06 -8.06
CA VAL A 42 0.76 -5.06 -6.60
C VAL A 42 0.02 -6.33 -6.18
N THR A 43 0.70 -7.17 -5.41
CA THR A 43 0.19 -8.50 -5.03
C THR A 43 -0.32 -8.55 -3.60
N VAL A 44 0.14 -7.64 -2.74
CA VAL A 44 -0.27 -7.59 -1.33
C VAL A 44 -0.12 -6.19 -0.75
N MET A 45 -1.01 -5.84 0.18
CA MET A 45 -0.91 -4.62 0.99
C MET A 45 -1.38 -4.88 2.42
N ARG A 46 -0.79 -4.19 3.41
CA ARG A 46 -1.23 -4.25 4.81
C ARG A 46 -0.92 -2.93 5.54
N TYR A 47 -1.88 -2.38 6.28
CA TYR A 47 -1.63 -1.27 7.21
C TYR A 47 -0.86 -1.72 8.44
N SER A 48 -0.04 -0.84 8.99
CA SER A 48 0.53 -1.00 10.33
C SER A 48 -0.57 -0.98 11.39
N PRO A 49 -0.37 -1.60 12.57
CA PRO A 49 -1.38 -1.66 13.62
C PRO A 49 -1.78 -0.27 14.15
N ASP A 50 -0.81 0.64 14.21
CA ASP A 50 -1.00 2.03 14.61
C ASP A 50 -1.58 2.93 13.50
N SER A 51 -1.83 2.38 12.31
CA SER A 51 -2.34 3.09 11.12
C SER A 51 -1.51 4.29 10.66
N THR A 52 -0.24 4.39 11.07
CA THR A 52 0.64 5.49 10.63
C THR A 52 1.32 5.19 9.30
N MET A 53 1.38 3.91 8.93
CA MET A 53 2.05 3.41 7.73
C MET A 53 1.22 2.33 7.04
N PHE A 54 1.60 2.04 5.80
CA PHE A 54 1.19 0.81 5.14
C PHE A 54 2.35 0.23 4.33
N ALA A 55 2.34 -1.08 4.15
CA ALA A 55 3.31 -1.78 3.34
C ALA A 55 2.62 -2.38 2.11
N SER A 56 3.32 -2.39 1.00
CA SER A 56 2.90 -3.01 -0.25
C SER A 56 4.02 -3.89 -0.81
N GLY A 57 3.65 -4.97 -1.48
CA GLY A 57 4.57 -5.88 -2.16
C GLY A 57 4.09 -6.15 -3.58
N ASP A 58 5.03 -6.38 -4.49
CA ASP A 58 4.73 -6.61 -5.91
C ASP A 58 5.23 -7.93 -6.49
N ALA A 59 4.83 -8.17 -7.74
CA ALA A 59 5.29 -9.28 -8.55
C ALA A 59 6.79 -9.23 -8.91
N ASN A 60 7.41 -8.06 -8.82
CA ASN A 60 8.82 -7.82 -9.14
C ASN A 60 9.76 -7.88 -7.91
N ARG A 61 9.24 -8.38 -6.78
CA ARG A 61 9.98 -8.73 -5.55
C ARG A 61 10.26 -7.51 -4.66
N GLU A 62 9.68 -6.36 -4.97
CA GLU A 62 9.89 -5.15 -4.17
C GLU A 62 8.81 -5.01 -3.11
N ALA A 63 9.21 -4.94 -1.84
CA ALA A 63 8.37 -4.42 -0.76
C ALA A 63 8.69 -2.94 -0.52
N VAL A 64 7.65 -2.14 -0.28
CA VAL A 64 7.74 -0.71 0.02
C VAL A 64 6.87 -0.42 1.23
N VAL A 65 7.41 0.36 2.17
CA VAL A 65 6.66 0.93 3.30
C VAL A 65 6.45 2.41 3.02
N TRP A 66 5.23 2.86 3.23
CA TRP A 66 4.76 4.19 2.95
C TRP A 66 4.31 4.86 4.23
N ASP A 67 4.60 6.14 4.35
CA ASP A 67 3.98 7.02 5.31
C ASP A 67 2.53 7.27 4.90
N ARG A 68 1.59 7.04 5.82
CA ARG A 68 0.17 7.23 5.51
C ARG A 68 -0.16 8.69 5.27
N GLU A 69 0.36 9.63 6.06
CA GLU A 69 -0.07 11.03 5.98
C GLU A 69 0.52 11.73 4.74
N THR A 70 1.83 11.65 4.60
CA THR A 70 2.59 12.34 3.54
C THR A 70 2.55 11.61 2.21
N LYS A 71 2.11 10.35 2.20
CA LYS A 71 2.13 9.45 1.02
C LYS A 71 3.53 9.23 0.44
N GLN A 72 4.56 9.48 1.23
CA GLN A 72 5.95 9.30 0.84
C GLN A 72 6.47 7.92 1.21
N VAL A 73 7.48 7.47 0.48
CA VAL A 73 8.18 6.22 0.76
C VAL A 73 9.02 6.37 2.03
N LYS A 74 8.78 5.51 3.04
CA LYS A 74 9.57 5.42 4.27
C LYS A 74 10.69 4.40 4.16
N LEU A 75 10.39 3.23 3.59
CA LEU A 75 11.36 2.15 3.36
C LEU A 75 11.11 1.54 1.99
N ASN A 76 12.17 1.26 1.24
CA ASN A 76 12.12 0.57 -0.05
C ASN A 76 13.39 -0.26 -0.26
N ASN A 77 13.63 -0.71 -1.50
CA ASN A 77 14.78 -1.54 -1.85
C ASN A 77 14.84 -2.85 -1.03
N MET A 78 13.70 -3.31 -0.54
CA MET A 78 13.57 -4.60 0.15
C MET A 78 13.51 -5.76 -0.85
N LEU A 79 14.54 -5.84 -1.71
CA LEU A 79 14.67 -6.77 -2.83
C LEU A 79 15.39 -8.07 -2.40
N PHE A 80 14.94 -8.67 -1.30
CA PHE A 80 15.55 -9.92 -0.79
C PHE A 80 14.91 -11.17 -1.42
N HIS A 81 13.71 -11.04 -1.95
CA HIS A 81 12.97 -12.16 -2.53
C HIS A 81 13.43 -12.45 -3.95
N THR A 82 13.42 -13.72 -4.35
CA THR A 82 13.73 -14.17 -5.72
C THR A 82 12.48 -14.31 -6.59
N ALA A 83 11.29 -14.21 -6.00
CA ALA A 83 9.98 -14.30 -6.66
C ALA A 83 8.96 -13.34 -6.02
N ARG A 84 7.77 -13.22 -6.63
CA ARG A 84 6.71 -12.31 -6.19
C ARG A 84 6.44 -12.38 -4.68
N ILE A 85 6.14 -11.24 -4.08
CA ILE A 85 5.76 -11.17 -2.67
C ILE A 85 4.29 -11.58 -2.55
N ASN A 86 4.01 -12.67 -1.84
CA ASN A 86 2.62 -13.15 -1.68
C ASN A 86 1.97 -12.69 -0.37
N SER A 87 2.76 -12.27 0.62
CA SER A 87 2.25 -11.89 1.93
C SER A 87 3.15 -10.88 2.63
N LEU A 88 2.55 -10.06 3.49
CA LEU A 88 3.19 -9.13 4.39
C LEU A 88 2.52 -9.23 5.75
N ALA A 89 3.26 -8.99 6.83
CA ALA A 89 2.74 -8.93 8.18
C ALA A 89 3.43 -7.82 8.97
N TRP A 90 2.69 -7.22 9.90
CA TRP A 90 3.20 -6.27 10.86
C TRP A 90 3.21 -6.93 12.24
N SER A 91 4.23 -6.62 13.04
CA SER A 91 4.19 -6.84 14.48
C SER A 91 3.25 -5.80 15.12
N PRO A 92 2.53 -6.16 16.21
CA PRO A 92 1.88 -5.19 17.09
C PRO A 92 2.84 -4.10 17.56
#